data_AF-A0AA39ILZ2-F1
#
_entry.id   AF-A0AA39ILZ2-F1
#
_cell.length_a   1.000
_cell.length_b   1.000
_cell.length_c   1.000
_cell.angle_alpha   90.00
_cell.angle_beta   90.00
_cell.angle_gamma   90.00
#
_symmetry.space_group_name_H-M   'P 1'
#
loop_
_entity.id
_entity.type
_entity.pdbx_description
1 polymer ?
#
loop_
_entity_poly.entity_id
_entity_poly.type
_entity_poly.pdbx_seq_one_letter_code
_entity_poly.pdbx_strand_id
1 'polypeptide(L)'
;MSLPRLICVEGNIASGKSSLISRLLTANRSVNAIQEPLDTWKSYGGVNPLGLMYADPKTWAFWFQAKVQIDMVLKHCQLKNGVNVMERSIFSARCCFVENMRRQNYLTSEQVSALHANFVRFIDHHSIRPDLFIYLRASPEVCFDRLLTRSRNEEKSVTLEYLRSLHNLHDDWLLNQNKYPVEVVDADSDISSVVELKRKVDDKTPSIISCIRDWREDGAKTAAVNRAIALMVAVDSEPFCIVERRGFVNLLKILAPWYNVRSRTSVSRTDIPNLVLGVLPIEGRHTADNLSSLLSNCIAEFLGSEGADRCHLIVRDAASVMKKTVRLSGLRSIDCFAHQLQLAVYSGLRKAVMIDFDGVLERIKKFIRKLRKSGVERQEFIALQQLEEIPPRWLKKGIEVRWNALHDMIERFLENKAVIDIFCMDKSSFPKIAPAEYLIMQKMVDSLQPIKKATVMLQGRNVTISSVIPTIFVLRRALNDCGTEVSTAILLNLEERVEGIEENADYVVATLLDPKFKADFIEEPQQVASRELLKTKAEKMLAVVLAETTRWR
;
A
#
# COMPACT_ATOMS: atom_id res chain seq x y z
N MET A 1 1.35 -8.95 -23.74
CA MET A 1 1.22 -7.99 -24.86
C MET A 1 0.61 -6.71 -24.30
N SER A 2 1.21 -5.55 -24.55
CA SER A 2 0.69 -4.26 -24.05
C SER A 2 -0.60 -3.87 -24.77
N LEU A 3 -1.60 -3.46 -23.99
CA LEU A 3 -2.85 -2.89 -24.50
C LEU A 3 -2.59 -1.61 -25.33
N PRO A 4 -3.45 -1.29 -26.30
CA PRO A 4 -3.35 -0.05 -27.07
C PRO A 4 -3.46 1.17 -26.14
N ARG A 5 -2.49 2.09 -26.23
CA ARG A 5 -2.52 3.39 -25.56
C ARG A 5 -2.91 4.47 -26.57
N LEU A 6 -3.79 5.39 -26.17
CA LEU A 6 -4.31 6.47 -27.01
C LEU A 6 -3.89 7.84 -26.47
N ILE A 7 -3.12 8.57 -27.28
CA ILE A 7 -2.77 9.97 -27.06
C ILE A 7 -3.49 10.80 -28.11
N CYS A 8 -4.28 11.79 -27.71
CA CYS A 8 -4.99 12.69 -28.61
C CYS A 8 -4.29 14.05 -28.67
N VAL A 9 -3.87 14.48 -29.86
CA VAL A 9 -3.27 15.80 -30.07
C VAL A 9 -4.37 16.79 -30.43
N GLU A 10 -4.63 17.72 -29.53
CA GLU A 10 -5.68 18.74 -29.63
C GLU A 10 -5.08 20.11 -29.90
N GLY A 11 -5.90 21.01 -30.44
CA GLY A 11 -5.48 22.38 -30.73
C GLY A 11 -6.30 23.05 -31.82
N ASN A 12 -6.19 24.37 -31.89
CA ASN A 12 -6.95 25.18 -32.83
C ASN A 12 -6.59 24.87 -34.30
N ILE A 13 -7.39 25.35 -35.24
CA ILE A 13 -7.07 25.23 -36.67
C ILE A 13 -5.70 25.86 -36.93
N ALA A 14 -4.88 25.21 -37.77
CA ALA A 14 -3.52 25.63 -38.07
C ALA A 14 -2.54 25.74 -36.87
N SER A 15 -2.84 25.11 -35.72
CA SER A 15 -1.94 25.10 -34.55
C SER A 15 -0.66 24.24 -34.69
N GLY A 16 -0.49 23.52 -35.81
CA GLY A 16 0.70 22.68 -36.04
C GLY A 16 0.57 21.20 -35.66
N LYS A 17 -0.64 20.70 -35.39
CA LYS A 17 -0.92 19.29 -35.02
C LYS A 17 -0.31 18.28 -36.00
N SER A 18 -0.64 18.38 -37.29
CA SER A 18 -0.14 17.44 -38.30
C SER A 18 1.39 17.47 -38.37
N SER A 19 2.01 18.65 -38.23
CA SER A 19 3.46 18.82 -38.21
C SER A 19 4.11 18.15 -36.98
N LEU A 20 3.49 18.26 -35.80
CA LEU A 20 3.95 17.54 -34.61
C LEU A 20 3.88 16.03 -34.81
N ILE A 21 2.75 15.53 -35.32
CA ILE A 21 2.52 14.09 -35.54
C ILE A 21 3.52 13.53 -36.56
N SER A 22 3.77 14.22 -37.67
CA SER A 22 4.79 13.84 -38.65
C SER A 22 6.19 13.76 -38.02
N ARG A 23 6.56 14.71 -37.16
CA ARG A 23 7.86 14.68 -36.45
C ARG A 23 7.96 13.54 -35.46
N LEU A 24 6.89 13.24 -34.72
CA LEU A 24 6.83 12.11 -33.80
C LEU A 24 7.02 10.77 -34.54
N LEU A 25 6.44 10.63 -35.72
CA LEU A 25 6.63 9.45 -36.58
C LEU A 25 8.08 9.33 -37.08
N THR A 26 8.70 10.43 -37.50
CA THR A 26 10.12 10.41 -37.94
C THR A 26 11.06 10.06 -36.79
N ALA A 27 10.77 10.56 -35.58
CA ALA A 27 11.60 10.32 -34.41
C ALA A 27 11.44 8.93 -33.80
N ASN A 28 10.29 8.26 -33.98
CA ASN A 28 10.02 6.96 -33.38
C ASN A 28 9.10 6.09 -34.26
N ARG A 29 9.69 5.04 -34.85
CA ARG A 29 8.98 4.07 -35.72
C ARG A 29 7.97 3.18 -34.97
N SER A 30 8.00 3.16 -33.64
CA SER A 30 7.09 2.35 -32.81
C SER A 30 5.76 3.03 -32.47
N VAL A 31 5.54 4.27 -32.93
CA VAL A 31 4.30 5.03 -32.71
C VAL A 31 3.37 4.90 -33.92
N ASN A 32 2.11 4.58 -33.67
CA ASN A 32 1.07 4.56 -34.69
C ASN A 32 0.41 5.94 -34.76
N ALA A 33 0.59 6.68 -35.84
CA ALA A 33 -0.14 7.94 -36.04
C ALA A 33 -1.49 7.68 -36.72
N ILE A 34 -2.50 8.38 -36.23
CA ILE A 34 -3.86 8.38 -36.78
C ILE A 34 -4.20 9.84 -37.11
N GLN A 35 -4.06 10.20 -38.38
CA GLN A 35 -4.37 11.56 -38.85
C GLN A 35 -5.88 11.77 -39.03
N GLU A 36 -6.28 13.04 -38.98
CA GLU A 36 -7.65 13.48 -39.21
C GLU A 36 -8.08 13.12 -40.65
N PRO A 37 -9.28 12.55 -40.87
CA PRO A 37 -9.71 12.05 -42.19
C PRO A 37 -10.19 13.17 -43.12
N LEU A 38 -9.36 14.21 -43.29
CA LEU A 38 -9.68 15.38 -44.10
C LEU A 38 -9.98 15.04 -45.56
N ASP A 39 -9.29 14.06 -46.14
CA ASP A 39 -9.53 13.63 -47.53
C ASP A 39 -10.95 13.10 -47.71
N THR A 40 -11.45 12.33 -46.74
CA THR A 40 -12.81 11.81 -46.72
C THR A 40 -13.86 12.91 -46.49
N TRP A 41 -13.47 14.02 -45.86
CA TRP A 41 -14.35 15.16 -45.64
C TRP A 41 -14.37 16.16 -46.80
N LYS A 42 -13.36 16.11 -47.66
CA LYS A 42 -13.29 16.90 -48.90
C LYS A 42 -13.96 16.21 -50.09
N SER A 43 -14.04 14.89 -50.07
CA SER A 43 -14.70 14.10 -51.11
C SER A 43 -15.43 12.92 -50.48
N TYR A 44 -16.76 13.00 -50.43
CA TYR A 44 -17.64 11.93 -49.96
C TYR A 44 -18.84 11.83 -50.91
N GLY A 45 -18.98 10.71 -51.62
CA GLY A 45 -20.11 10.50 -52.53
C GLY A 45 -20.23 11.55 -53.63
N GLY A 46 -19.12 12.15 -54.08
CA GLY A 46 -19.10 13.20 -55.10
C GLY A 46 -19.32 14.63 -54.58
N VAL A 47 -19.52 14.82 -53.28
CA VAL A 47 -19.65 16.16 -52.66
C VAL A 47 -18.50 16.47 -51.71
N ASN A 48 -18.31 17.76 -51.38
CA ASN A 48 -17.32 18.24 -50.42
C ASN A 48 -18.01 18.63 -49.09
N PRO A 49 -18.17 17.67 -48.14
CA PRO A 49 -18.82 17.94 -46.85
C PRO A 49 -18.26 19.14 -46.09
N LEU A 50 -16.94 19.26 -46.03
CA LEU A 50 -16.26 20.33 -45.32
C LEU A 50 -16.53 21.69 -45.98
N GLY A 51 -16.50 21.75 -47.31
CA GLY A 51 -16.82 22.94 -48.08
C GLY A 51 -18.28 23.37 -47.91
N LEU A 52 -19.22 22.42 -47.95
CA LEU A 52 -20.65 22.69 -47.72
C LEU A 52 -20.91 23.25 -46.32
N MET A 53 -20.23 22.70 -45.30
CA MET A 53 -20.31 23.19 -43.92
C MET A 53 -19.83 24.64 -43.80
N TYR A 54 -18.73 25.01 -44.45
CA TYR A 54 -18.25 26.39 -44.42
C TYR A 54 -19.06 27.35 -45.30
N ALA A 55 -19.69 26.87 -46.37
CA ALA A 55 -20.51 27.69 -47.28
C ALA A 55 -21.89 28.01 -46.68
N ASP A 56 -22.53 27.03 -46.05
CA ASP A 56 -23.82 27.21 -45.36
C ASP A 56 -23.87 26.37 -44.06
N PRO A 57 -23.33 26.91 -42.95
CA PRO A 57 -23.32 26.21 -41.68
C PRO A 57 -24.71 25.86 -41.15
N LYS A 58 -25.73 26.69 -41.40
CA LYS A 58 -27.09 26.46 -40.86
C LYS A 58 -27.73 25.20 -41.44
N THR A 59 -27.48 24.92 -42.72
CA THR A 59 -28.00 23.73 -43.40
C THR A 59 -27.14 22.50 -43.12
N TRP A 60 -25.80 22.65 -43.13
CA TRP A 60 -24.89 21.49 -43.21
C TRP A 60 -24.19 21.13 -41.90
N ALA A 61 -24.22 21.98 -40.86
CA ALA A 61 -23.49 21.74 -39.61
C ALA A 61 -23.88 20.42 -38.93
N PHE A 62 -25.17 20.09 -38.84
CA PHE A 62 -25.64 18.88 -38.16
C PHE A 62 -25.12 17.62 -38.84
N TRP A 63 -25.28 17.53 -40.16
CA TRP A 63 -24.80 16.41 -40.94
C TRP A 63 -23.27 16.26 -40.88
N PHE A 64 -22.54 17.37 -41.02
CA PHE A 64 -21.08 17.36 -40.95
C PHE A 64 -20.59 16.90 -39.56
N GLN A 65 -21.14 17.44 -38.47
CA GLN A 65 -20.74 17.04 -37.11
C GLN A 65 -21.09 15.59 -36.79
N ALA A 66 -22.23 15.08 -37.27
CA ALA A 66 -22.58 13.66 -37.13
C ALA A 66 -21.56 12.77 -37.87
N LYS A 67 -21.17 13.15 -39.10
CA LYS A 67 -20.13 12.46 -39.86
C LYS A 67 -18.78 12.47 -39.15
N VAL A 68 -18.35 13.62 -38.62
CA VAL A 68 -17.11 13.74 -37.85
C VAL A 68 -17.12 12.80 -36.64
N GLN A 69 -18.21 12.75 -35.86
CA GLN A 69 -18.30 11.83 -34.73
C GLN A 69 -18.14 10.37 -35.15
N ILE A 70 -18.84 9.93 -36.21
CA ILE A 70 -18.75 8.55 -36.73
C ILE A 70 -17.33 8.24 -37.20
N ASP A 71 -16.72 9.10 -38.01
CA ASP A 71 -15.39 8.87 -38.56
C ASP A 71 -14.33 8.80 -37.45
N MET A 72 -14.45 9.63 -36.40
CA MET A 72 -13.53 9.61 -35.25
C MET A 72 -13.69 8.34 -34.40
N VAL A 73 -14.91 7.81 -34.25
CA VAL A 73 -15.14 6.52 -33.58
C VAL A 73 -14.54 5.36 -34.40
N LEU A 74 -14.75 5.35 -35.71
CA LEU A 74 -14.18 4.31 -36.58
C LEU A 74 -12.66 4.30 -36.53
N LYS A 75 -12.01 5.47 -36.47
CA LYS A 75 -10.56 5.58 -36.25
C LYS A 75 -10.14 5.03 -34.89
N HIS A 76 -10.90 5.28 -33.84
CA HIS A 76 -10.66 4.70 -32.51
C HIS A 76 -10.77 3.17 -32.50
N CYS A 77 -11.69 2.59 -33.27
CA CYS A 77 -11.79 1.13 -33.39
C CYS A 77 -10.62 0.48 -34.15
N GLN A 78 -9.76 1.27 -34.80
CA GLN A 78 -8.61 0.80 -35.58
C GLN A 78 -7.27 0.90 -34.83
N LEU A 79 -7.31 1.17 -33.51
CA LEU A 79 -6.09 1.30 -32.70
C LEU A 79 -5.28 0.00 -32.70
N LYS A 80 -3.97 0.14 -32.89
CA LYS A 80 -3.01 -0.97 -32.87
C LYS A 80 -2.41 -1.13 -31.48
N ASN A 81 -1.88 -2.32 -31.17
CA ASN A 81 -1.13 -2.52 -29.94
C ASN A 81 0.06 -1.54 -29.86
N GLY A 82 0.34 -1.01 -28.67
CA GLY A 82 1.36 0.02 -28.47
C GLY A 82 0.80 1.45 -28.40
N VAL A 83 1.62 2.45 -28.70
CA VAL A 83 1.25 3.87 -28.59
C VAL A 83 0.60 4.33 -29.89
N ASN A 84 -0.61 4.86 -29.79
CA ASN A 84 -1.35 5.48 -30.88
C ASN A 84 -1.48 6.98 -30.61
N VAL A 85 -1.10 7.81 -31.58
CA VAL A 85 -1.22 9.26 -31.51
C VAL A 85 -2.26 9.69 -32.53
N MET A 86 -3.40 10.19 -32.06
CA MET A 86 -4.53 10.59 -32.89
C MET A 86 -4.61 12.11 -33.02
N GLU A 87 -4.74 12.60 -34.25
CA GLU A 87 -5.01 14.02 -34.52
C GLU A 87 -6.47 14.32 -34.21
N ARG A 88 -6.69 15.16 -33.18
CA ARG A 88 -8.00 15.41 -32.55
C ARG A 88 -8.65 14.16 -31.96
N SER A 89 -9.83 14.38 -31.38
CA SER A 89 -10.69 13.33 -30.83
C SER A 89 -12.18 13.64 -31.01
N ILE A 90 -13.02 12.64 -30.76
CA ILE A 90 -14.47 12.81 -30.64
C ILE A 90 -14.83 13.84 -29.55
N PHE A 91 -13.97 14.05 -28.55
CA PHE A 91 -14.16 15.05 -27.51
C PHE A 91 -14.05 16.46 -28.08
N SER A 92 -13.04 16.76 -28.89
CA SER A 92 -12.93 18.07 -29.54
C SER A 92 -14.11 18.37 -30.47
N ALA A 93 -14.66 17.35 -31.15
CA ALA A 93 -15.86 17.49 -31.97
C ALA A 93 -17.04 17.95 -31.12
N ARG A 94 -17.25 17.37 -29.93
CA ARG A 94 -18.37 17.74 -29.04
C ARG A 94 -18.12 19.02 -28.22
N CYS A 95 -16.96 19.13 -27.58
CA CYS A 95 -16.63 20.20 -26.62
C CYS A 95 -16.25 21.51 -27.30
N CYS A 96 -15.64 21.46 -28.48
CA CYS A 96 -15.24 22.65 -29.22
C CYS A 96 -16.17 22.93 -30.39
N PHE A 97 -16.26 22.03 -31.38
CA PHE A 97 -16.94 22.35 -32.64
C PHE A 97 -18.46 22.42 -32.53
N VAL A 98 -19.11 21.41 -31.95
CA VAL A 98 -20.57 21.42 -31.72
C VAL A 98 -20.97 22.56 -30.79
N GLU A 99 -20.20 22.79 -29.72
CA GLU A 99 -20.47 23.89 -28.79
C GLU A 99 -20.30 25.26 -29.44
N ASN A 100 -19.29 25.44 -30.30
CA ASN A 100 -19.14 26.66 -31.08
C ASN A 100 -20.35 26.88 -32.02
N MET A 101 -20.76 25.85 -32.76
CA MET A 101 -21.91 25.93 -33.67
C MET A 101 -23.23 26.20 -32.93
N ARG A 102 -23.38 25.70 -31.70
CA ARG A 102 -24.50 26.04 -30.82
C ARG A 102 -24.47 27.53 -30.45
N ARG A 103 -23.31 28.06 -30.02
CA ARG A 103 -23.17 29.48 -29.64
C ARG A 103 -23.42 30.43 -30.81
N GLN A 104 -23.12 29.99 -32.03
CA GLN A 104 -23.37 30.75 -33.27
C GLN A 104 -24.79 30.55 -33.84
N ASN A 105 -25.67 29.81 -33.15
CA ASN A 105 -27.03 29.48 -33.62
C ASN A 105 -27.07 28.79 -34.99
N TYR A 106 -26.05 27.98 -35.32
CA TYR A 106 -26.05 27.13 -36.51
C TYR A 106 -26.73 25.78 -36.30
N LEU A 107 -26.86 25.36 -35.05
CA LEU A 107 -27.55 24.14 -34.66
C LEU A 107 -28.74 24.47 -33.75
N THR A 108 -29.86 23.80 -33.99
CA THR A 108 -31.05 23.82 -33.11
C THR A 108 -30.79 23.07 -31.81
N SER A 109 -31.63 23.30 -30.80
CA SER A 109 -31.58 22.58 -29.51
C SER A 109 -31.66 21.07 -29.70
N GLU A 110 -32.52 20.61 -30.60
CA GLU A 110 -32.78 19.20 -30.88
C GLU A 110 -31.56 18.56 -31.55
N GLN A 111 -30.95 19.26 -32.51
CA GLN A 111 -29.72 18.80 -33.19
C GLN A 111 -28.54 18.69 -32.22
N VAL A 112 -28.34 19.68 -31.34
CA VAL A 112 -27.29 19.63 -30.31
C VAL A 112 -27.53 18.49 -29.33
N SER A 113 -28.77 18.31 -28.89
CA SER A 113 -29.17 17.20 -28.00
C SER A 113 -28.87 15.84 -28.64
N ALA A 114 -29.23 15.66 -29.92
CA ALA A 114 -28.95 14.44 -30.67
C ALA A 114 -27.44 14.15 -30.80
N LEU A 115 -26.63 15.17 -31.15
CA LEU A 115 -25.17 15.02 -31.24
C LEU A 115 -24.51 14.73 -29.88
N HIS A 116 -25.05 15.28 -28.79
CA HIS A 116 -24.59 14.96 -27.45
C HIS A 116 -24.96 13.53 -27.03
N ALA A 117 -26.19 13.09 -27.32
CA ALA A 117 -26.61 11.71 -27.05
C ALA A 117 -25.76 10.70 -27.83
N ASN A 118 -25.44 10.99 -29.09
CA ASN A 118 -24.52 10.17 -29.90
C ASN A 118 -23.13 10.11 -29.28
N PHE A 119 -22.57 11.26 -28.88
CA PHE A 119 -21.26 11.33 -28.21
C PHE A 119 -21.19 10.43 -26.97
N VAL A 120 -22.18 10.52 -26.07
CA VAL A 120 -22.24 9.69 -24.85
C VAL A 120 -22.31 8.21 -25.21
N ARG A 121 -23.23 7.83 -26.12
CA ARG A 121 -23.38 6.43 -26.57
C ARG A 121 -22.11 5.88 -27.19
N PHE A 122 -21.41 6.67 -28.00
CA PHE A 122 -20.19 6.24 -28.67
C PHE A 122 -19.05 6.02 -27.68
N ILE A 123 -18.86 6.93 -26.72
CA ILE A 123 -17.84 6.77 -25.66
C ILE A 123 -18.10 5.50 -24.85
N ASP A 124 -19.35 5.30 -24.42
CA ASP A 124 -19.71 4.17 -23.55
C ASP A 124 -19.61 2.83 -24.29
N HIS A 125 -20.21 2.71 -25.48
CA HIS A 125 -20.25 1.43 -26.21
C HIS A 125 -18.89 1.01 -26.76
N HIS A 126 -18.05 1.96 -27.17
CA HIS A 126 -16.74 1.66 -27.76
C HIS A 126 -15.59 1.83 -26.76
N SER A 127 -15.90 2.09 -25.48
CA SER A 127 -14.91 2.27 -24.41
C SER A 127 -13.84 3.30 -24.77
N ILE A 128 -14.24 4.40 -25.41
CA ILE A 128 -13.30 5.43 -25.90
C ILE A 128 -12.71 6.16 -24.70
N ARG A 129 -11.45 5.85 -24.40
CA ARG A 129 -10.73 6.43 -23.27
C ARG A 129 -9.36 6.93 -23.71
N PRO A 130 -9.18 8.25 -23.88
CA PRO A 130 -7.85 8.83 -24.06
C PRO A 130 -7.02 8.62 -22.80
N ASP A 131 -5.77 8.19 -22.97
CA ASP A 131 -4.78 8.14 -21.89
C ASP A 131 -4.20 9.53 -21.63
N LEU A 132 -4.07 10.36 -22.67
CA LEU A 132 -3.51 11.70 -22.60
C LEU A 132 -4.04 12.59 -23.72
N PHE A 133 -4.31 13.86 -23.40
CA PHE A 133 -4.40 14.92 -24.40
C PHE A 133 -3.10 15.72 -24.46
N ILE A 134 -2.59 15.97 -25.67
CA ILE A 134 -1.54 16.96 -25.91
C ILE A 134 -2.21 18.16 -26.53
N TYR A 135 -2.37 19.23 -25.76
CA TYR A 135 -2.91 20.49 -26.22
C TYR A 135 -1.81 21.37 -26.82
N LEU A 136 -1.75 21.43 -28.15
CA LEU A 136 -0.93 22.42 -28.85
C LEU A 136 -1.64 23.78 -28.83
N ARG A 137 -1.25 24.60 -27.86
CA ARG A 137 -1.83 25.91 -27.60
C ARG A 137 -1.05 26.97 -28.37
N ALA A 138 -1.64 27.45 -29.45
CA ALA A 138 -1.17 28.63 -30.19
C ALA A 138 -2.24 29.72 -30.11
N SER A 139 -1.80 30.97 -30.03
CA SER A 139 -2.62 32.15 -30.09
C SER A 139 -3.46 32.18 -31.39
N PRO A 140 -4.69 32.72 -31.35
CA PRO A 140 -5.55 32.85 -32.53
C PRO A 140 -4.87 33.58 -33.69
N GLU A 141 -4.06 34.59 -33.38
CA GLU A 141 -3.29 35.40 -34.34
C GLU A 141 -2.25 34.53 -35.07
N VAL A 142 -1.44 33.78 -34.33
CA VAL A 142 -0.45 32.84 -34.93
C VAL A 142 -1.14 31.75 -35.74
N CYS A 143 -2.27 31.23 -35.25
CA CYS A 143 -3.10 30.28 -35.99
C CYS A 143 -3.62 30.87 -37.30
N PHE A 144 -4.05 32.15 -37.30
CA PHE A 144 -4.54 32.84 -38.48
C PHE A 144 -3.43 33.07 -39.52
N ASP A 145 -2.25 33.51 -39.09
CA ASP A 145 -1.09 33.69 -39.97
C ASP A 145 -0.66 32.37 -40.63
N ARG A 146 -0.65 31.28 -39.85
CA ARG A 146 -0.38 29.93 -40.36
C ARG A 146 -1.46 29.44 -41.33
N LEU A 147 -2.72 29.80 -41.09
CA LEU A 147 -3.84 29.45 -41.96
C LEU A 147 -3.70 30.14 -43.33
N LEU A 148 -3.38 31.44 -43.34
CA LEU A 148 -3.15 32.21 -44.57
C LEU A 148 -1.99 31.62 -45.38
N THR A 149 -0.89 31.29 -44.71
CA THR A 149 0.29 30.68 -45.33
C THR A 149 -0.02 29.29 -45.94
N ARG A 150 -0.92 28.51 -45.32
CA ARG A 150 -1.31 27.16 -45.77
C ARG A 150 -2.24 27.16 -46.98
N SER A 151 -2.95 28.27 -47.25
CA SER A 151 -3.73 28.52 -48.48
C SER A 151 -4.67 27.37 -48.94
N ARG A 152 -5.42 26.76 -48.01
CA ARG A 152 -6.46 25.78 -48.36
C ARG A 152 -7.74 26.48 -48.83
N ASN A 153 -8.30 26.05 -49.96
CA ASN A 153 -9.44 26.71 -50.59
C ASN A 153 -10.71 26.73 -49.72
N GLU A 154 -10.95 25.69 -48.94
CA GLU A 154 -12.14 25.56 -48.10
C GLU A 154 -12.05 26.34 -46.78
N GLU A 155 -10.84 26.76 -46.38
CA GLU A 155 -10.59 27.49 -45.12
C GLU A 155 -10.56 29.01 -45.33
N LYS A 156 -10.80 29.50 -46.56
CA LYS A 156 -10.79 30.93 -46.89
C LYS A 156 -11.86 31.76 -46.18
N SER A 157 -12.97 31.13 -45.75
CA SER A 157 -14.04 31.78 -45.01
C SER A 157 -13.81 31.80 -43.50
N VAL A 158 -12.72 31.20 -43.00
CA VAL A 158 -12.39 31.17 -41.57
C VAL A 158 -11.86 32.54 -41.13
N THR A 159 -12.57 33.18 -40.20
CA THR A 159 -12.20 34.49 -39.65
C THR A 159 -11.33 34.36 -38.40
N LEU A 160 -10.56 35.40 -38.08
CA LEU A 160 -9.82 35.48 -36.81
C LEU A 160 -10.76 35.34 -35.61
N GLU A 161 -11.96 35.92 -35.68
CA GLU A 161 -12.95 35.85 -34.60
C GLU A 161 -13.45 34.41 -34.38
N TYR A 162 -13.62 33.64 -35.46
CA TYR A 162 -13.93 32.22 -35.36
C TYR A 162 -12.80 31.43 -34.67
N LEU A 163 -11.53 31.74 -34.99
CA LEU A 163 -10.39 31.13 -34.31
C LEU A 163 -10.29 31.52 -32.83
N ARG A 164 -10.63 32.76 -32.46
CA ARG A 164 -10.70 33.21 -31.06
C ARG A 164 -11.77 32.45 -30.29
N SER A 165 -12.97 32.30 -30.86
CA SER A 165 -14.05 31.51 -30.26
C SER A 165 -13.61 30.06 -30.02
N LEU A 166 -12.98 29.42 -31.01
CA LEU A 166 -12.45 28.07 -30.85
C LEU A 166 -11.32 27.99 -29.83
N HIS A 167 -10.42 28.97 -29.76
CA HIS A 167 -9.34 29.00 -28.79
C HIS A 167 -9.89 29.01 -27.36
N ASN A 168 -10.86 29.88 -27.07
CA ASN A 168 -11.51 29.96 -25.76
C ASN A 168 -12.20 28.64 -25.37
N LEU A 169 -12.81 27.95 -26.33
CA LEU A 169 -13.43 26.64 -26.08
C LEU A 169 -12.40 25.53 -25.81
N HIS A 170 -11.25 25.55 -26.49
CA HIS A 170 -10.16 24.61 -26.19
C HIS A 170 -9.56 24.88 -24.82
N ASP A 171 -9.34 26.15 -24.45
CA ASP A 171 -8.85 26.54 -23.12
C ASP A 171 -9.85 26.11 -22.03
N ASP A 172 -11.14 26.43 -22.19
CA ASP A 172 -12.17 26.07 -21.21
C ASP A 172 -12.28 24.54 -21.03
N TRP A 173 -12.26 23.80 -22.15
CA TRP A 173 -12.31 22.35 -22.08
C TRP A 173 -11.03 21.76 -21.47
N LEU A 174 -9.86 22.01 -22.07
CA LEU A 174 -8.62 21.29 -21.77
C LEU A 174 -7.91 21.78 -20.52
N LEU A 175 -8.13 23.03 -20.10
CA LEU A 175 -7.52 23.59 -18.88
C LEU A 175 -8.45 23.47 -17.67
N ASN A 176 -9.78 23.59 -17.86
CA ASN A 176 -10.70 23.74 -16.72
C ASN A 176 -11.68 22.57 -16.52
N GLN A 177 -12.17 21.93 -17.59
CA GLN A 177 -13.30 20.98 -17.51
C GLN A 177 -12.93 19.52 -17.82
N ASN A 178 -11.70 19.26 -18.29
CA ASN A 178 -11.32 17.94 -18.76
C ASN A 178 -11.09 16.94 -17.62
N LYS A 179 -11.59 15.72 -17.79
CA LYS A 179 -11.43 14.62 -16.82
C LYS A 179 -10.19 13.76 -17.07
N TYR A 180 -9.49 14.03 -18.18
CA TYR A 180 -8.33 13.28 -18.61
C TYR A 180 -7.06 14.12 -18.44
N PRO A 181 -5.88 13.49 -18.35
CA PRO A 181 -4.61 14.19 -18.31
C PRO A 181 -4.40 15.06 -19.56
N VAL A 182 -3.87 16.27 -19.38
CA VAL A 182 -3.58 17.21 -20.47
C VAL A 182 -2.15 17.72 -20.32
N GLU A 183 -1.38 17.67 -21.40
CA GLU A 183 -0.14 18.42 -21.55
C GLU A 183 -0.38 19.66 -22.38
N VAL A 184 0.03 20.82 -21.88
CA VAL A 184 -0.04 22.05 -22.67
C VAL A 184 1.33 22.30 -23.29
N VAL A 185 1.36 22.37 -24.62
CA VAL A 185 2.56 22.71 -25.38
C VAL A 185 2.31 24.08 -26.01
N ASP A 186 3.14 25.04 -25.62
CA ASP A 186 3.19 26.35 -26.27
C ASP A 186 3.63 26.17 -27.73
N ALA A 187 2.74 26.51 -28.64
CA ALA A 187 2.93 26.39 -30.08
C ALA A 187 3.00 27.75 -30.77
N ASP A 188 3.20 28.86 -30.06
CA ASP A 188 3.42 30.18 -30.67
C ASP A 188 4.83 30.33 -31.25
N SER A 189 5.84 29.74 -30.60
CA SER A 189 7.21 29.68 -31.12
C SER A 189 7.36 28.67 -32.26
N ASP A 190 8.36 28.86 -33.14
CA ASP A 190 8.63 27.94 -34.25
C ASP A 190 8.82 26.50 -33.73
N ILE A 191 8.21 25.53 -34.41
CA ILE A 191 8.11 24.13 -33.97
C ILE A 191 9.52 23.51 -33.85
N SER A 192 10.56 24.14 -34.41
CA SER A 192 11.98 23.83 -34.19
C SER A 192 12.39 23.81 -32.70
N SER A 193 11.78 24.65 -31.86
CA SER A 193 12.00 24.69 -30.40
C SER A 193 11.40 23.49 -29.63
N VAL A 194 10.48 22.73 -30.25
CA VAL A 194 9.91 21.50 -29.64
C VAL A 194 10.94 20.36 -29.58
N VAL A 195 12.06 20.48 -30.33
CA VAL A 195 13.21 19.56 -30.22
C VAL A 195 14.06 19.86 -28.97
N GLU A 196 13.95 21.06 -28.39
CA GLU A 196 14.60 21.44 -27.12
C GLU A 196 13.90 20.90 -25.87
N LEU A 197 12.74 20.21 -26.01
CA LEU A 197 12.15 19.38 -24.96
C LEU A 197 13.05 18.19 -24.54
N LYS A 198 14.17 17.96 -25.24
CA LYS A 198 15.25 17.07 -24.77
C LYS A 198 16.27 17.74 -23.83
N ARG A 199 16.35 19.08 -23.76
CA ARG A 199 17.49 19.79 -23.13
C ARG A 199 17.13 20.74 -21.99
N LYS A 200 15.89 21.24 -21.90
CA LYS A 200 15.42 22.05 -20.75
C LYS A 200 14.51 21.28 -19.78
N VAL A 201 14.33 19.97 -20.00
CA VAL A 201 13.49 19.07 -19.21
C VAL A 201 14.35 18.25 -18.26
N ASP A 202 15.25 18.91 -17.53
CA ASP A 202 16.13 18.25 -16.55
C ASP A 202 16.15 18.91 -15.16
N ASP A 203 15.30 19.90 -14.85
CA ASP A 203 15.28 20.39 -13.45
C ASP A 203 13.97 21.08 -13.01
N LYS A 204 12.84 20.35 -12.91
CA LYS A 204 11.75 20.52 -11.88
C LYS A 204 10.32 20.19 -12.27
N THR A 205 10.05 19.68 -13.48
CA THR A 205 8.72 19.09 -13.77
C THR A 205 8.90 17.75 -14.47
N PRO A 206 8.51 16.61 -13.87
CA PRO A 206 8.69 15.31 -14.50
C PRO A 206 7.89 15.25 -15.79
N SER A 207 8.59 15.15 -16.92
CA SER A 207 7.99 15.03 -18.25
C SER A 207 6.98 13.89 -18.31
N ILE A 208 5.99 13.99 -19.18
CA ILE A 208 5.04 12.91 -19.45
C ILE A 208 5.72 11.58 -19.79
N ILE A 209 6.89 11.63 -20.44
CA ILE A 209 7.69 10.44 -20.72
C ILE A 209 8.24 9.83 -19.41
N SER A 210 8.63 10.65 -18.43
CA SER A 210 9.05 10.19 -17.10
C SER A 210 7.89 9.66 -16.26
N CYS A 211 6.71 10.31 -16.27
CA CYS A 211 5.51 9.76 -15.60
C CYS A 211 5.05 8.44 -16.24
N ILE A 212 5.08 8.34 -17.58
CA ILE A 212 4.78 7.10 -18.29
C ILE A 212 5.85 6.03 -18.01
N ARG A 213 7.13 6.42 -17.82
CA ARG A 213 8.23 5.51 -17.45
C ARG A 213 8.09 5.01 -16.02
N ASP A 214 7.70 5.87 -15.08
CA ASP A 214 7.50 5.54 -13.66
C ASP A 214 6.38 4.52 -13.43
N TRP A 215 5.39 4.47 -14.31
CA TRP A 215 4.26 3.53 -14.27
C TRP A 215 4.40 2.34 -15.24
N ARG A 216 5.57 2.15 -15.88
CA ARG A 216 5.88 0.89 -16.59
C ARG A 216 6.04 -0.25 -15.59
N GLU A 217 6.11 -1.48 -16.08
CA GLU A 217 6.30 -2.68 -15.24
C GLU A 217 7.62 -2.60 -14.44
N ASP A 218 8.64 -1.94 -15.01
CA ASP A 218 9.95 -1.63 -14.42
C ASP A 218 10.05 -0.22 -13.80
N GLY A 219 8.94 0.51 -13.75
CA GLY A 219 8.90 1.91 -13.29
C GLY A 219 8.96 2.06 -11.77
N ALA A 220 9.57 3.15 -11.30
CA ALA A 220 9.78 3.39 -9.87
C ALA A 220 8.47 3.51 -9.06
N LYS A 221 7.41 4.12 -9.63
CA LYS A 221 6.10 4.24 -8.98
C LYS A 221 5.33 2.92 -8.99
N THR A 222 5.38 2.16 -10.10
CA THR A 222 4.84 0.79 -10.13
C THR A 222 5.51 -0.09 -9.08
N ALA A 223 6.84 -0.03 -8.96
CA ALA A 223 7.58 -0.79 -7.96
C ALA A 223 7.21 -0.37 -6.53
N ALA A 224 7.01 0.93 -6.28
CA ALA A 224 6.56 1.43 -4.99
C ALA A 224 5.15 0.93 -4.63
N VAL A 225 4.21 0.96 -5.58
CA VAL A 225 2.85 0.45 -5.37
C VAL A 225 2.83 -1.07 -5.21
N ASN A 226 3.61 -1.82 -6.01
CA ASN A 226 3.78 -3.27 -5.84
C ASN A 226 4.27 -3.61 -4.42
N ARG A 227 5.29 -2.89 -3.93
CA ARG A 227 5.80 -3.08 -2.55
C ARG A 227 4.74 -2.73 -1.50
N ALA A 228 3.99 -1.65 -1.66
CA ALA A 228 2.94 -1.27 -0.72
C ALA A 228 1.81 -2.32 -0.65
N ILE A 229 1.39 -2.85 -1.80
CA ILE A 229 0.37 -3.90 -1.88
C ILE A 229 0.89 -5.20 -1.27
N ALA A 230 2.10 -5.61 -1.60
CA ALA A 230 2.71 -6.81 -1.03
C ALA A 230 2.91 -6.68 0.49
N LEU A 231 3.27 -5.48 0.98
CA LEU A 231 3.39 -5.20 2.41
C LEU A 231 2.03 -5.32 3.10
N MET A 232 0.98 -4.71 2.55
CA MET A 232 -0.38 -4.83 3.08
C MET A 232 -0.80 -6.31 3.14
N VAL A 233 -0.64 -7.06 2.04
CA VAL A 233 -1.00 -8.48 1.99
C VAL A 233 -0.24 -9.31 3.04
N ALA A 234 1.08 -9.10 3.17
CA ALA A 234 1.92 -9.84 4.11
C ALA A 234 1.67 -9.45 5.57
N VAL A 235 1.67 -8.15 5.87
CA VAL A 235 1.54 -7.60 7.23
C VAL A 235 0.13 -7.81 7.77
N ASP A 236 -0.89 -7.58 6.94
CA ASP A 236 -2.30 -7.72 7.34
C ASP A 236 -2.83 -9.15 7.23
N SER A 237 -2.02 -10.09 6.72
CA SER A 237 -2.42 -11.49 6.49
C SER A 237 -3.67 -11.61 5.61
N GLU A 238 -3.79 -10.74 4.61
CA GLU A 238 -4.89 -10.74 3.66
C GLU A 238 -4.72 -11.87 2.63
N PRO A 239 -5.80 -12.49 2.14
CA PRO A 239 -5.70 -13.49 1.09
C PRO A 239 -5.21 -12.82 -0.21
N PHE A 240 -4.34 -13.50 -0.99
CA PHE A 240 -3.80 -12.97 -2.24
C PHE A 240 -4.87 -12.51 -3.25
N CYS A 241 -6.09 -13.06 -3.18
CA CYS A 241 -7.22 -12.65 -4.02
C CYS A 241 -7.77 -11.24 -3.70
N ILE A 242 -7.30 -10.58 -2.64
CA ILE A 242 -7.71 -9.21 -2.30
C ILE A 242 -7.47 -8.22 -3.45
N VAL A 243 -6.38 -8.40 -4.20
CA VAL A 243 -6.03 -7.55 -5.35
C VAL A 243 -7.01 -7.64 -6.52
N GLU A 244 -7.85 -8.68 -6.53
CA GLU A 244 -8.88 -8.91 -7.54
C GLU A 244 -10.28 -8.47 -7.06
N ARG A 245 -10.42 -8.06 -5.78
CA ARG A 245 -11.72 -7.65 -5.23
C ARG A 245 -12.11 -6.26 -5.73
N ARG A 246 -13.39 -6.10 -6.08
CA ARG A 246 -13.94 -4.86 -6.67
C ARG A 246 -13.64 -3.60 -5.87
N GLY A 247 -13.78 -3.65 -4.54
CA GLY A 247 -13.52 -2.49 -3.67
C GLY A 247 -12.04 -2.06 -3.69
N PHE A 248 -11.12 -3.02 -3.64
CA PHE A 248 -9.68 -2.76 -3.68
C PHE A 248 -9.24 -2.24 -5.05
N VAL A 249 -9.74 -2.83 -6.14
CA VAL A 249 -9.49 -2.35 -7.51
C VAL A 249 -10.03 -0.93 -7.69
N ASN A 250 -11.20 -0.60 -7.14
CA ASN A 250 -11.76 0.76 -7.20
C ASN A 250 -10.91 1.77 -6.42
N LEU A 251 -10.42 1.40 -5.24
CA LEU A 251 -9.52 2.23 -4.45
C LEU A 251 -8.22 2.54 -5.22
N LEU A 252 -7.58 1.54 -5.82
CA LEU A 252 -6.37 1.73 -6.60
C LEU A 252 -6.61 2.54 -7.87
N LYS A 253 -7.78 2.42 -8.51
CA LYS A 253 -8.16 3.26 -9.64
C LYS A 253 -8.25 4.75 -9.29
N ILE A 254 -8.60 5.08 -8.05
CA ILE A 254 -8.67 6.46 -7.55
C ILE A 254 -7.28 6.96 -7.16
N LEU A 255 -6.53 6.16 -6.38
CA LEU A 255 -5.25 6.58 -5.80
C LEU A 255 -4.06 6.47 -6.77
N ALA A 256 -4.09 5.48 -7.67
CA ALA A 256 -3.05 5.20 -8.65
C ALA A 256 -3.65 4.80 -10.00
N PRO A 257 -4.29 5.74 -10.74
CA PRO A 257 -5.06 5.43 -11.95
C PRO A 257 -4.26 4.76 -13.08
N TRP A 258 -2.94 4.94 -13.05
CA TRP A 258 -1.98 4.46 -14.06
C TRP A 258 -1.34 3.13 -13.69
N TYR A 259 -1.61 2.63 -12.49
CA TYR A 259 -1.09 1.36 -12.00
C TYR A 259 -1.94 0.21 -12.53
N ASN A 260 -1.31 -0.75 -13.20
CA ASN A 260 -1.98 -1.98 -13.57
C ASN A 260 -1.95 -2.95 -12.40
N VAL A 261 -3.11 -3.23 -11.82
CA VAL A 261 -3.23 -4.11 -10.66
C VAL A 261 -2.72 -5.50 -11.01
N ARG A 262 -1.73 -5.98 -10.25
CA ARG A 262 -1.09 -7.27 -10.44
C ARG A 262 -2.07 -8.40 -10.11
N SER A 263 -1.98 -9.50 -10.84
CA SER A 263 -2.81 -10.68 -10.57
C SER A 263 -2.42 -11.32 -9.23
N ARG A 264 -3.32 -12.07 -8.61
CA ARG A 264 -2.99 -12.82 -7.37
C ARG A 264 -1.75 -13.70 -7.53
N THR A 265 -1.53 -14.25 -8.73
CA THR A 265 -0.40 -15.12 -9.05
C THR A 265 0.91 -14.34 -9.13
N SER A 266 0.89 -13.12 -9.69
CA SER A 266 2.04 -12.23 -9.71
C SER A 266 2.40 -11.75 -8.30
N VAL A 267 1.40 -11.41 -7.49
CA VAL A 267 1.62 -11.00 -6.09
C VAL A 267 2.22 -12.15 -5.28
N SER A 268 1.69 -13.38 -5.42
CA SER A 268 2.18 -14.53 -4.67
C SER A 268 3.56 -15.02 -5.13
N ARG A 269 3.86 -14.97 -6.43
CA ARG A 269 5.09 -15.54 -7.01
C ARG A 269 6.22 -14.55 -7.21
N THR A 270 5.95 -13.24 -7.14
CA THR A 270 6.94 -12.21 -7.49
C THR A 270 7.00 -11.11 -6.45
N ASP A 271 5.86 -10.53 -6.06
CA ASP A 271 5.87 -9.30 -5.24
C ASP A 271 6.07 -9.59 -3.74
N ILE A 272 5.49 -10.67 -3.20
CA ILE A 272 5.67 -11.10 -1.80
C ILE A 272 7.06 -11.68 -1.50
N PRO A 273 7.65 -12.53 -2.38
CA PRO A 273 9.04 -12.96 -2.23
C PRO A 273 10.07 -11.82 -2.18
N ASN A 274 9.72 -10.61 -2.65
CA ASN A 274 10.58 -9.42 -2.53
C ASN A 274 10.53 -8.76 -1.13
N LEU A 275 9.60 -9.15 -0.24
CA LEU A 275 9.48 -8.66 1.15
C LEU A 275 9.74 -9.76 2.19
N VAL A 276 9.55 -11.01 1.80
CA VAL A 276 9.85 -12.21 2.58
C VAL A 276 10.91 -12.99 1.81
N LEU A 277 12.12 -13.08 2.36
CA LEU A 277 13.26 -13.76 1.69
C LEU A 277 12.88 -15.18 1.23
N GLY A 278 12.06 -15.89 2.01
CA GLY A 278 11.48 -17.16 1.59
C GLY A 278 10.60 -17.80 2.66
N VAL A 279 9.62 -18.60 2.22
CA VAL A 279 8.89 -19.55 3.06
C VAL A 279 9.23 -20.93 2.55
N LEU A 280 10.12 -21.62 3.26
CA LEU A 280 10.70 -22.88 2.80
C LEU A 280 10.04 -24.07 3.48
N PRO A 281 9.55 -25.07 2.73
CA PRO A 281 9.17 -26.34 3.32
C PRO A 281 10.41 -27.02 3.89
N ILE A 282 10.31 -27.54 5.11
CA ILE A 282 11.37 -28.36 5.70
C ILE A 282 11.14 -29.79 5.25
N GLU A 283 11.93 -30.25 4.29
CA GLU A 283 11.92 -31.64 3.86
C GLU A 283 12.80 -32.48 4.80
N GLY A 284 12.24 -33.60 5.30
CA GLY A 284 12.95 -34.52 6.18
C GLY A 284 13.00 -34.09 7.66
N ARG A 285 14.12 -34.35 8.34
CA ARG A 285 14.27 -34.09 9.79
C ARG A 285 14.58 -32.61 10.05
N HIS A 286 14.00 -32.08 11.12
CA HIS A 286 14.20 -30.71 11.59
C HIS A 286 15.53 -30.57 12.37
N THR A 287 16.65 -30.98 11.76
CA THR A 287 17.99 -30.86 12.36
C THR A 287 18.58 -29.48 12.09
N ALA A 288 19.52 -29.07 12.94
CA ALA A 288 20.16 -27.77 12.82
C ALA A 288 20.92 -27.62 11.49
N ASP A 289 21.54 -28.70 11.02
CA ASP A 289 22.30 -28.77 9.77
C ASP A 289 21.39 -28.58 8.55
N ASN A 290 20.23 -29.26 8.52
CA ASN A 290 19.25 -29.11 7.44
C ASN A 290 18.72 -27.67 7.37
N LEU A 291 18.32 -27.13 8.53
CA LEU A 291 17.83 -25.75 8.63
C LEU A 291 18.90 -24.72 8.27
N SER A 292 20.18 -24.99 8.59
CA SER A 292 21.29 -24.11 8.22
C SER A 292 21.49 -24.08 6.72
N SER A 293 21.43 -25.23 6.05
CA SER A 293 21.51 -25.30 4.59
C SER A 293 20.35 -24.54 3.94
N LEU A 294 19.12 -24.72 4.43
CA LEU A 294 17.96 -23.97 3.92
C LEU A 294 18.11 -22.46 4.12
N LEU A 295 18.55 -22.02 5.30
CA LEU A 295 18.75 -20.61 5.61
C LEU A 295 19.85 -19.98 4.74
N SER A 296 21.01 -20.63 4.65
CA SER A 296 22.13 -20.15 3.84
C SER A 296 21.77 -20.11 2.36
N ASN A 297 21.07 -21.12 1.83
CA ASN A 297 20.61 -21.13 0.44
C ASN A 297 19.63 -19.99 0.16
N CYS A 298 18.66 -19.76 1.06
CA CYS A 298 17.71 -18.65 0.95
C CYS A 298 18.41 -17.28 0.91
N ILE A 299 19.36 -17.09 1.81
CA ILE A 299 20.17 -15.86 1.86
C ILE A 299 21.02 -15.72 0.61
N ALA A 300 21.65 -16.81 0.14
CA ALA A 300 22.50 -16.79 -1.04
C ALA A 300 21.73 -16.54 -2.34
N GLU A 301 20.51 -17.05 -2.46
CA GLU A 301 19.63 -16.80 -3.60
C GLU A 301 19.28 -15.31 -3.72
N PHE A 302 19.02 -14.65 -2.59
CA PHE A 302 18.58 -13.25 -2.59
C PHE A 302 19.75 -12.25 -2.52
N LEU A 303 20.78 -12.54 -1.72
CA LEU A 303 21.91 -11.68 -1.44
C LEU A 303 23.23 -12.21 -2.06
N GLY A 304 23.18 -13.15 -3.00
CA GLY A 304 24.37 -13.69 -3.65
C GLY A 304 25.29 -14.49 -2.70
N SER A 305 26.42 -14.96 -3.21
CA SER A 305 27.36 -15.82 -2.46
C SER A 305 27.95 -15.15 -1.20
N GLU A 306 28.03 -13.82 -1.16
CA GLU A 306 28.48 -13.03 0.00
C GLU A 306 27.30 -12.51 0.85
N GLY A 307 26.10 -13.08 0.67
CA GLY A 307 24.88 -12.59 1.31
C GLY A 307 24.89 -12.64 2.83
N ALA A 308 25.67 -13.57 3.40
CA ALA A 308 25.82 -13.70 4.85
C ALA A 308 26.50 -12.47 5.48
N ASP A 309 27.50 -11.88 4.80
CA ASP A 309 28.24 -10.70 5.30
C ASP A 309 27.37 -9.44 5.30
N ARG A 310 26.36 -9.41 4.43
CA ARG A 310 25.37 -8.33 4.35
C ARG A 310 24.25 -8.46 5.37
N CYS A 311 24.16 -9.58 6.08
CA CYS A 311 23.16 -9.80 7.12
C CYS A 311 23.65 -9.24 8.45
N HIS A 312 23.05 -8.13 8.89
CA HIS A 312 23.46 -7.49 10.13
C HIS A 312 23.14 -8.34 11.37
N LEU A 313 21.90 -8.82 11.49
CA LEU A 313 21.41 -9.53 12.67
C LEU A 313 20.16 -10.35 12.34
N ILE A 314 20.09 -11.58 12.86
CA ILE A 314 18.91 -12.46 12.79
C ILE A 314 18.20 -12.51 14.15
N VAL A 315 16.87 -12.35 14.14
CA VAL A 315 16.03 -12.61 15.31
C VAL A 315 15.40 -13.99 15.16
N ARG A 316 15.54 -14.85 16.18
CA ARG A 316 15.03 -16.23 16.15
C ARG A 316 14.42 -16.64 17.49
N ASP A 317 13.65 -17.72 17.52
CA ASP A 317 13.18 -18.27 18.80
C ASP A 317 14.34 -18.79 19.68
N ALA A 318 14.09 -19.07 20.95
CA ALA A 318 15.15 -19.50 21.88
C ALA A 318 15.52 -20.98 21.76
N ALA A 319 14.99 -21.72 20.78
CA ALA A 319 15.18 -23.16 20.68
C ALA A 319 16.65 -23.50 20.39
N SER A 320 17.14 -24.57 21.03
CA SER A 320 18.52 -25.05 20.87
C SER A 320 18.87 -25.39 19.42
N VAL A 321 17.90 -25.92 18.67
CA VAL A 321 18.05 -26.22 17.24
C VAL A 321 18.31 -24.94 16.45
N MET A 322 17.49 -23.90 16.63
CA MET A 322 17.65 -22.61 15.93
C MET A 322 18.94 -21.90 16.32
N LYS A 323 19.34 -21.97 17.61
CA LYS A 323 20.65 -21.50 18.08
C LYS A 323 21.80 -22.16 17.31
N LYS A 324 21.75 -23.48 17.16
CA LYS A 324 22.76 -24.24 16.42
C LYS A 324 22.71 -23.93 14.92
N THR A 325 21.52 -23.82 14.33
CA THR A 325 21.31 -23.48 12.92
C THR A 325 22.02 -22.19 12.54
N VAL A 326 21.74 -21.09 13.25
CA VAL A 326 22.34 -19.78 12.90
C VAL A 326 23.86 -19.78 13.12
N ARG A 327 24.35 -20.47 14.16
CA ARG A 327 25.80 -20.63 14.38
C ARG A 327 26.47 -21.37 13.23
N LEU A 328 25.86 -22.44 12.71
CA LEU A 328 26.36 -23.18 11.56
C LEU A 328 26.33 -22.33 10.27
N SER A 329 25.36 -21.42 10.15
CA SER A 329 25.28 -20.49 9.02
C SER A 329 26.29 -19.32 9.11
N GLY A 330 27.03 -19.18 10.21
CA GLY A 330 27.99 -18.08 10.41
C GLY A 330 27.34 -16.71 10.65
N LEU A 331 26.04 -16.66 10.95
CA LEU A 331 25.27 -15.41 11.05
C LEU A 331 25.19 -14.96 12.51
N ARG A 332 25.18 -13.64 12.73
CA ARG A 332 24.92 -13.07 14.07
C ARG A 332 23.42 -13.16 14.37
N SER A 333 23.07 -13.55 15.58
CA SER A 333 21.66 -13.63 15.99
C SER A 333 21.41 -13.26 17.44
N ILE A 334 20.15 -12.90 17.71
CA ILE A 334 19.59 -12.70 19.04
C ILE A 334 18.33 -13.55 19.24
N ASP A 335 18.02 -13.81 20.50
CA ASP A 335 16.78 -14.46 20.93
C ASP A 335 15.61 -13.49 20.80
N CYS A 336 14.46 -13.98 20.34
CA CYS A 336 13.20 -13.25 20.38
C CYS A 336 12.81 -13.01 21.84
N PHE A 337 12.82 -11.75 22.27
CA PHE A 337 12.53 -11.37 23.65
C PHE A 337 11.11 -11.78 24.10
N ALA A 338 10.10 -11.65 23.22
CA ALA A 338 8.74 -12.11 23.52
C ALA A 338 8.67 -13.62 23.79
N HIS A 339 9.49 -14.41 23.09
CA HIS A 339 9.62 -15.84 23.35
C HIS A 339 10.38 -16.13 24.64
N GLN A 340 11.38 -15.32 24.99
CA GLN A 340 12.06 -15.42 26.29
C GLN A 340 11.11 -15.15 27.46
N LEU A 341 10.25 -14.12 27.36
CA LEU A 341 9.19 -13.86 28.34
C LEU A 341 8.25 -15.05 28.48
N GLN A 342 7.82 -15.63 27.36
CA GLN A 342 6.97 -16.83 27.36
C GLN A 342 7.62 -17.97 28.16
N LEU A 343 8.90 -18.24 27.92
CA LEU A 343 9.64 -19.29 28.63
C LEU A 343 9.87 -18.96 30.10
N ALA A 344 10.16 -17.69 30.44
CA ALA A 344 10.32 -17.23 31.82
C ALA A 344 9.05 -17.51 32.64
N VAL A 345 7.87 -17.20 32.09
CA VAL A 345 6.59 -17.49 32.73
C VAL A 345 6.39 -19.00 32.90
N TYR A 346 6.61 -19.82 31.87
CA TYR A 346 6.44 -21.27 32.03
C TYR A 346 7.38 -21.88 33.06
N SER A 347 8.65 -21.50 33.05
CA SER A 347 9.63 -21.96 34.03
C SER A 347 9.27 -21.47 35.43
N GLY A 348 8.84 -20.22 35.56
CA GLY A 348 8.37 -19.64 36.82
C GLY A 348 7.16 -20.36 37.38
N LEU A 349 6.11 -20.58 36.57
CA LEU A 349 4.90 -21.29 36.98
C LEU A 349 5.15 -22.76 37.32
N ARG A 350 6.07 -23.45 36.62
CA ARG A 350 6.46 -24.83 36.96
C ARG A 350 7.30 -24.94 38.22
N LYS A 351 8.11 -23.93 38.54
CA LYS A 351 8.92 -23.89 39.77
C LYS A 351 8.09 -23.43 40.97
N ALA A 352 7.15 -22.51 40.76
CA ALA A 352 6.23 -21.98 41.75
C ALA A 352 5.01 -22.91 42.02
N VAL A 353 5.15 -24.22 41.81
CA VAL A 353 4.07 -25.19 42.06
C VAL A 353 3.72 -25.17 43.54
N MET A 354 2.74 -24.34 43.87
CA MET A 354 1.92 -24.53 45.05
C MET A 354 0.88 -25.58 44.69
N ILE A 355 0.82 -26.65 45.47
CA ILE A 355 -0.18 -27.73 45.39
C ILE A 355 -1.62 -27.17 45.36
N ASP A 356 -1.83 -25.96 45.91
CA ASP A 356 -3.14 -25.28 45.94
C ASP A 356 -3.60 -24.72 44.59
N PHE A 357 -2.70 -24.31 43.69
CA PHE A 357 -3.11 -23.65 42.44
C PHE A 357 -3.72 -24.62 41.43
N ASP A 358 -3.17 -25.83 41.31
CA ASP A 358 -3.70 -26.86 40.40
C ASP A 358 -5.12 -27.28 40.82
N GLY A 359 -5.37 -27.36 42.13
CA GLY A 359 -6.70 -27.63 42.68
C GLY A 359 -7.71 -26.53 42.34
N VAL A 360 -7.32 -25.26 42.51
CA VAL A 360 -8.12 -24.09 42.12
C VAL A 360 -8.41 -24.12 40.61
N LEU A 361 -7.40 -24.41 39.79
CA LEU A 361 -7.51 -24.45 38.34
C LEU A 361 -8.50 -25.52 37.85
N GLU A 362 -8.46 -26.73 38.43
CA GLU A 362 -9.41 -27.78 38.09
C GLU A 362 -10.84 -27.45 38.53
N ARG A 363 -11.03 -26.74 39.65
CA ARG A 363 -12.34 -26.23 40.06
C ARG A 363 -12.89 -25.22 39.05
N ILE A 364 -12.07 -24.25 38.61
CA ILE A 364 -12.45 -23.29 37.55
C ILE A 364 -12.83 -24.04 36.26
N LYS A 365 -11.97 -24.95 35.78
CA LYS A 365 -12.25 -25.72 34.55
C LYS A 365 -13.52 -26.55 34.68
N LYS A 366 -13.78 -27.17 35.83
CA LYS A 366 -14.99 -27.95 36.11
C LYS A 366 -16.23 -27.06 36.08
N PHE A 367 -16.18 -25.88 36.70
CA PHE A 367 -17.27 -24.90 36.66
C PHE A 367 -17.62 -24.54 35.21
N ILE A 368 -16.61 -24.10 34.44
CA ILE A 368 -16.78 -23.66 33.05
C ILE A 368 -17.29 -24.81 32.17
N ARG A 369 -16.80 -26.04 32.38
CA ARG A 369 -17.29 -27.23 31.67
C ARG A 369 -18.76 -27.50 31.94
N LYS A 370 -19.22 -27.39 33.19
CA LYS A 370 -20.63 -27.61 33.54
C LYS A 370 -21.52 -26.53 32.94
N LEU A 371 -21.18 -25.26 33.15
CA LEU A 371 -21.95 -24.13 32.64
C LEU A 371 -22.12 -24.18 31.11
N ARG A 372 -21.09 -24.63 30.38
CA ARG A 372 -21.15 -24.74 28.92
C ARG A 372 -21.99 -25.93 28.42
N LYS A 373 -22.21 -26.96 29.23
CA LYS A 373 -22.98 -28.15 28.84
C LYS A 373 -24.49 -27.92 28.88
N SER A 374 -24.98 -27.09 29.80
CA SER A 374 -26.41 -26.84 29.98
C SER A 374 -26.82 -25.48 29.39
N GLY A 375 -27.74 -25.49 28.43
CA GLY A 375 -28.28 -24.26 27.85
C GLY A 375 -29.07 -23.43 28.86
N VAL A 376 -29.78 -24.08 29.78
CA VAL A 376 -30.62 -23.43 30.81
C VAL A 376 -29.75 -22.72 31.83
N GLU A 377 -28.78 -23.44 32.41
CA GLU A 377 -27.83 -22.88 33.39
C GLU A 377 -27.04 -21.71 32.80
N ARG A 378 -26.76 -21.78 31.50
CA ARG A 378 -26.08 -20.71 30.77
C ARG A 378 -26.93 -19.45 30.63
N GLN A 379 -28.22 -19.58 30.30
CA GLN A 379 -29.13 -18.43 30.21
C GLN A 379 -29.30 -17.76 31.57
N GLU A 380 -29.45 -18.57 32.62
CA GLU A 380 -29.54 -18.08 34.00
C GLU A 380 -28.27 -17.33 34.43
N PHE A 381 -27.08 -17.86 34.12
CA PHE A 381 -25.82 -17.18 34.40
C PHE A 381 -25.71 -15.84 33.66
N ILE A 382 -26.17 -15.76 32.41
CA ILE A 382 -26.20 -14.50 31.64
C ILE A 382 -27.18 -13.50 32.27
N ALA A 383 -28.34 -13.96 32.76
CA ALA A 383 -29.30 -13.10 33.46
C ALA A 383 -28.72 -12.52 34.75
N LEU A 384 -27.97 -13.33 35.52
CA LEU A 384 -27.27 -12.85 36.71
C LEU A 384 -26.14 -11.85 36.37
N GLN A 385 -25.42 -12.05 35.27
CA GLN A 385 -24.44 -11.05 34.79
C GLN A 385 -25.10 -9.70 34.52
N GLN A 386 -26.27 -9.70 33.88
CA GLN A 386 -27.03 -8.47 33.61
C GLN A 386 -27.52 -7.79 34.89
N LEU A 387 -27.94 -8.57 35.89
CA LEU A 387 -28.38 -8.05 37.18
C LEU A 387 -27.25 -7.37 37.96
N GLU A 388 -26.05 -7.94 37.92
CA GLU A 388 -24.84 -7.39 38.54
C GLU A 388 -24.14 -6.33 37.68
N GLU A 389 -24.79 -5.85 36.61
CA GLU A 389 -24.26 -4.85 35.66
C GLU A 389 -22.92 -5.25 35.00
N ILE A 390 -22.63 -6.55 34.96
CA ILE A 390 -21.44 -7.11 34.31
C ILE A 390 -21.79 -7.41 32.84
N PRO A 391 -20.93 -7.02 31.87
CA PRO A 391 -21.17 -7.34 30.46
C PRO A 391 -21.41 -8.86 30.25
N PRO A 392 -22.50 -9.27 29.58
CA PRO A 392 -22.90 -10.68 29.46
C PRO A 392 -21.97 -11.43 28.49
N ARG A 393 -20.79 -11.78 28.97
CA ARG A 393 -19.72 -12.42 28.21
C ARG A 393 -19.47 -13.82 28.73
N TRP A 394 -19.09 -14.71 27.82
CA TRP A 394 -18.81 -16.09 28.18
C TRP A 394 -17.54 -16.20 29.03
N LEU A 395 -17.58 -17.11 30.02
CA LEU A 395 -16.36 -17.53 30.68
C LEU A 395 -15.42 -18.20 29.66
N LYS A 396 -14.16 -17.76 29.64
CA LYS A 396 -13.15 -18.25 28.69
C LYS A 396 -12.69 -19.64 29.09
N LYS A 397 -12.66 -20.59 28.14
CA LYS A 397 -12.02 -21.89 28.37
C LYS A 397 -10.51 -21.69 28.23
N GLY A 398 -9.76 -21.90 29.29
CA GLY A 398 -8.30 -21.89 29.23
C GLY A 398 -7.80 -22.97 28.28
N ILE A 399 -6.86 -22.62 27.41
CA ILE A 399 -6.10 -23.58 26.61
C ILE A 399 -4.83 -23.85 27.42
N GLU A 400 -4.65 -25.10 27.87
CA GLU A 400 -3.53 -25.50 28.75
C GLU A 400 -2.15 -25.14 28.20
N VAL A 401 -2.06 -24.94 26.88
CA VAL A 401 -0.79 -24.73 26.17
C VAL A 401 -0.35 -23.26 26.19
N ARG A 402 -1.14 -22.25 26.59
CA ARG A 402 -0.72 -20.82 26.57
C ARG A 402 -1.07 -20.08 27.86
N TRP A 403 -0.07 -19.56 28.58
CA TRP A 403 -0.28 -18.82 29.84
C TRP A 403 -1.12 -17.54 29.66
N ASN A 404 -1.10 -16.89 28.48
CA ASN A 404 -2.01 -15.79 28.16
C ASN A 404 -3.49 -16.21 28.24
N ALA A 405 -3.81 -17.42 27.75
CA ALA A 405 -5.16 -17.96 27.83
C ALA A 405 -5.53 -18.38 29.26
N LEU A 406 -4.54 -18.80 30.07
CA LEU A 406 -4.70 -19.06 31.50
C LEU A 406 -5.03 -17.76 32.25
N HIS A 407 -4.23 -16.71 32.08
CA HIS A 407 -4.50 -15.38 32.63
C HIS A 407 -5.91 -14.90 32.26
N ASP A 408 -6.23 -14.90 30.97
CA ASP A 408 -7.52 -14.49 30.45
C ASP A 408 -8.70 -15.27 31.04
N MET A 409 -8.52 -16.56 31.30
CA MET A 409 -9.53 -17.39 31.95
C MET A 409 -9.75 -16.97 33.40
N ILE A 410 -8.67 -16.79 34.17
CA ILE A 410 -8.74 -16.45 35.59
C ILE A 410 -9.26 -15.02 35.78
N GLU A 411 -8.76 -14.06 35.01
CA GLU A 411 -9.23 -12.66 35.00
C GLU A 411 -10.73 -12.59 34.71
N ARG A 412 -11.21 -13.27 33.66
CA ARG A 412 -12.66 -13.34 33.35
C ARG A 412 -13.47 -14.00 34.46
N PHE A 413 -12.91 -15.02 35.11
CA PHE A 413 -13.58 -15.71 36.20
C PHE A 413 -13.71 -14.80 37.43
N LEU A 414 -12.65 -14.06 37.78
CA LEU A 414 -12.64 -13.07 38.86
C LEU A 414 -13.58 -11.89 38.60
N GLU A 415 -13.64 -11.37 37.37
CA GLU A 415 -14.62 -10.35 36.96
C GLU A 415 -16.07 -10.78 37.27
N ASN A 416 -16.33 -12.10 37.33
CA ASN A 416 -17.65 -12.67 37.57
C ASN A 416 -17.81 -13.23 39.00
N LYS A 417 -16.94 -12.85 39.95
CA LYS A 417 -16.94 -13.39 41.32
C LYS A 417 -18.33 -13.35 41.98
N ALA A 418 -18.98 -12.18 42.01
CA ALA A 418 -20.30 -12.01 42.63
C ALA A 418 -21.37 -12.91 41.98
N VAL A 419 -21.40 -12.93 40.64
CA VAL A 419 -22.31 -13.78 39.85
C VAL A 419 -22.08 -15.26 40.13
N ILE A 420 -20.82 -15.69 40.23
CA ILE A 420 -20.46 -17.08 40.51
C ILE A 420 -20.91 -17.49 41.91
N ASP A 421 -20.71 -16.63 42.91
CA ASP A 421 -21.11 -16.88 44.29
C ASP A 421 -22.64 -17.03 44.38
N ILE A 422 -23.40 -16.09 43.79
CA ILE A 422 -24.89 -16.15 43.72
C ILE A 422 -25.36 -17.41 43.00
N PHE A 423 -24.81 -17.68 41.82
CA PHE A 423 -25.18 -18.84 41.00
C PHE A 423 -24.92 -20.18 41.71
N CYS A 424 -23.90 -20.23 42.58
CA CYS A 424 -23.56 -21.42 43.36
C CYS A 424 -24.40 -21.60 44.63
N MET A 425 -25.17 -20.59 45.08
CA MET A 425 -25.94 -20.67 46.32
C MET A 425 -26.94 -21.83 46.27
N ASP A 426 -27.73 -21.91 45.18
CA ASP A 426 -28.80 -22.90 45.02
C ASP A 426 -28.38 -24.15 44.22
N LYS A 427 -27.09 -24.24 43.82
CA LYS A 427 -26.59 -25.29 42.94
C LYS A 427 -25.46 -26.09 43.55
N SER A 428 -25.82 -27.10 44.34
CA SER A 428 -24.89 -28.05 44.97
C SER A 428 -23.99 -28.81 43.98
N SER A 429 -24.41 -28.94 42.72
CA SER A 429 -23.62 -29.63 41.69
C SER A 429 -22.41 -28.82 41.22
N PHE A 430 -22.42 -27.49 41.36
CA PHE A 430 -21.32 -26.64 40.93
C PHE A 430 -20.22 -26.57 42.00
N PRO A 431 -18.93 -26.50 41.60
CA PRO A 431 -17.85 -26.34 42.56
C PRO A 431 -17.94 -24.96 43.20
N LYS A 432 -18.13 -24.92 44.52
CA LYS A 432 -18.03 -23.70 45.32
C LYS A 432 -16.57 -23.26 45.42
N ILE A 433 -16.34 -21.95 45.36
CA ILE A 433 -15.02 -21.33 45.40
C ILE A 433 -14.88 -20.61 46.74
N ALA A 434 -13.85 -20.93 47.51
CA ALA A 434 -13.63 -20.29 48.80
C ALA A 434 -12.98 -18.89 48.63
N PRO A 435 -13.18 -17.96 49.59
CA PRO A 435 -12.52 -16.64 49.55
C PRO A 435 -10.99 -16.72 49.42
N ALA A 436 -10.35 -17.71 50.06
CA ALA A 436 -8.91 -17.95 49.93
C ALA A 436 -8.50 -18.32 48.49
N GLU A 437 -9.35 -19.04 47.76
CA GLU A 437 -9.09 -19.40 46.36
C GLU A 437 -9.20 -18.19 45.44
N TYR A 438 -10.18 -17.30 45.68
CA TYR A 438 -10.26 -16.02 44.98
C TYR A 438 -9.01 -15.17 45.22
N LEU A 439 -8.45 -15.19 46.44
CA LEU A 439 -7.20 -14.48 46.74
C LEU A 439 -6.01 -15.07 45.96
N ILE A 440 -5.92 -16.40 45.86
CA ILE A 440 -4.88 -17.08 45.04
C ILE A 440 -5.03 -16.68 43.57
N MET A 441 -6.25 -16.70 43.03
CA MET A 441 -6.53 -16.28 41.66
C MET A 441 -6.11 -14.82 41.43
N GLN A 442 -6.41 -13.92 42.37
CA GLN A 442 -6.07 -12.51 42.26
C GLN A 442 -4.54 -12.30 42.24
N LYS A 443 -3.82 -12.92 43.18
CA LYS A 443 -2.34 -12.90 43.21
C LYS A 443 -1.73 -13.39 41.90
N MET A 444 -2.32 -14.43 41.29
CA MET A 444 -1.88 -14.97 40.01
C MET A 444 -2.09 -13.99 38.86
N VAL A 445 -3.28 -13.36 38.78
CA VAL A 445 -3.57 -12.33 37.77
C VAL A 445 -2.65 -11.14 37.93
N ASP A 446 -2.49 -10.63 39.15
CA ASP A 446 -1.64 -9.48 39.44
C ASP A 446 -0.18 -9.75 39.03
N SER A 447 0.32 -10.97 39.26
CA SER A 447 1.70 -11.36 38.91
C SER A 447 1.90 -11.50 37.39
N LEU A 448 0.88 -11.95 36.66
CA LEU A 448 0.96 -12.20 35.22
C LEU A 448 0.58 -10.97 34.38
N GLN A 449 -0.16 -10.01 34.93
CA GLN A 449 -0.69 -8.86 34.21
C GLN A 449 0.39 -7.93 33.64
N PRO A 450 1.49 -7.58 34.36
CA PRO A 450 2.59 -6.80 33.79
C PRO A 450 3.21 -7.48 32.57
N ILE A 451 3.37 -8.81 32.65
CA ILE A 451 3.96 -9.62 31.59
C ILE A 451 3.02 -9.72 30.39
N LYS A 452 1.71 -9.83 30.63
CA LYS A 452 0.70 -9.82 29.56
C LYS A 452 0.74 -8.50 28.79
N LYS A 453 0.80 -7.37 29.50
CA LYS A 453 0.92 -6.05 28.87
C LYS A 453 2.22 -5.94 28.06
N ALA A 454 3.35 -6.37 28.62
CA ALA A 454 4.63 -6.37 27.93
C ALA A 454 4.63 -7.27 26.68
N THR A 455 4.11 -8.49 26.76
CA THR A 455 4.07 -9.42 25.62
C THR A 455 3.15 -8.94 24.50
N VAL A 456 1.97 -8.39 24.82
CA VAL A 456 1.08 -7.79 23.81
C VAL A 456 1.76 -6.59 23.14
N MET A 457 2.45 -5.75 23.91
CA MET A 457 3.22 -4.63 23.36
C MET A 457 4.28 -5.14 22.39
N LEU A 458 5.13 -6.08 22.83
CA LEU A 458 6.25 -6.62 22.03
C LEU A 458 5.81 -7.41 20.79
N GLN A 459 4.58 -7.92 20.77
CA GLN A 459 3.96 -8.57 19.60
C GLN A 459 3.42 -7.55 18.58
N GLY A 460 3.49 -6.25 18.89
CA GLY A 460 3.11 -5.18 17.97
C GLY A 460 3.99 -5.13 16.72
N ARG A 461 3.38 -4.81 15.58
CA ARG A 461 4.02 -4.84 14.25
C ARG A 461 5.19 -3.86 14.08
N ASN A 462 5.21 -2.78 14.85
CA ASN A 462 6.21 -1.72 14.74
C ASN A 462 7.16 -1.69 15.94
N VAL A 463 7.27 -2.79 16.69
CA VAL A 463 8.19 -2.86 17.82
C VAL A 463 9.59 -3.20 17.34
N THR A 464 10.52 -2.34 17.73
CA THR A 464 11.94 -2.48 17.47
C THR A 464 12.67 -3.00 18.71
N ILE A 465 13.89 -3.50 18.49
CA ILE A 465 14.76 -3.99 19.57
C ILE A 465 15.03 -2.92 20.65
N SER A 466 14.89 -1.62 20.33
CA SER A 466 14.99 -0.49 21.27
C SER A 466 14.00 -0.57 22.44
N SER A 467 12.90 -1.30 22.30
CA SER A 467 11.88 -1.43 23.34
C SER A 467 12.22 -2.50 24.39
N VAL A 468 13.25 -3.33 24.17
CA VAL A 468 13.56 -4.47 25.05
C VAL A 468 14.09 -4.03 26.40
N ILE A 469 15.12 -3.18 26.45
CA ILE A 469 15.71 -2.68 27.72
C ILE A 469 14.65 -1.93 28.56
N PRO A 470 13.88 -0.98 28.01
CA PRO A 470 12.77 -0.35 28.74
C PRO A 470 11.75 -1.34 29.28
N THR A 471 11.45 -2.41 28.52
CA THR A 471 10.51 -3.44 28.98
C THR A 471 11.07 -4.24 30.15
N ILE A 472 12.35 -4.61 30.11
CA ILE A 472 13.04 -5.30 31.22
C ILE A 472 12.98 -4.43 32.48
N PHE A 473 13.35 -3.16 32.37
CA PHE A 473 13.32 -2.20 33.46
C PHE A 473 11.93 -2.09 34.11
N VAL A 474 10.89 -1.92 33.29
CA VAL A 474 9.51 -1.80 33.78
C VAL A 474 9.01 -3.12 34.39
N LEU A 475 9.35 -4.26 33.80
CA LEU A 475 8.95 -5.58 34.32
C LEU A 475 9.61 -5.89 35.66
N ARG A 476 10.90 -5.58 35.84
CA ARG A 476 11.60 -5.74 37.12
C ARG A 476 10.87 -5.01 38.24
N ARG A 477 10.55 -3.73 38.03
CA ARG A 477 9.82 -2.92 38.99
C ARG A 477 8.41 -3.47 39.25
N ALA A 478 7.65 -3.73 38.19
CA ALA A 478 6.28 -4.21 38.33
C ALA A 478 6.17 -5.57 39.04
N LEU A 479 7.08 -6.52 38.77
CA LEU A 479 7.08 -7.83 39.41
C LEU A 479 7.55 -7.78 40.87
N ASN A 480 8.48 -6.87 41.19
CA ASN A 480 8.87 -6.60 42.58
C ASN A 480 7.71 -5.97 43.36
N ASP A 481 7.01 -4.99 42.75
CA ASP A 481 5.86 -4.32 43.37
C ASP A 481 4.69 -5.29 43.64
N CYS A 482 4.54 -6.36 42.85
CA CYS A 482 3.55 -7.41 43.13
C CYS A 482 3.80 -8.16 44.45
N GLY A 483 5.07 -8.36 44.83
CA GLY A 483 5.45 -9.00 46.09
C GLY A 483 4.88 -10.41 46.31
N THR A 484 4.58 -11.17 45.25
CA THR A 484 4.07 -12.54 45.36
C THR A 484 5.17 -13.57 45.12
N GLU A 485 4.98 -14.80 45.64
CA GLU A 485 5.89 -15.91 45.36
C GLU A 485 5.97 -16.22 43.86
N VAL A 486 4.84 -16.09 43.15
CA VAL A 486 4.74 -16.28 41.70
C VAL A 486 5.51 -15.19 40.95
N SER A 487 5.34 -13.92 41.30
CA SER A 487 6.05 -12.81 40.66
C SER A 487 7.55 -12.92 40.89
N THR A 488 7.96 -13.32 42.09
CA THR A 488 9.37 -13.55 42.46
C THR A 488 9.98 -14.70 41.66
N ALA A 489 9.27 -15.83 41.57
CA ALA A 489 9.72 -16.98 40.78
C ALA A 489 9.85 -16.61 39.30
N ILE A 490 8.89 -15.87 38.73
CA ILE A 490 8.96 -15.45 37.33
C ILE A 490 10.11 -14.46 37.13
N LEU A 491 10.31 -13.51 38.04
CA LEU A 491 11.39 -12.53 37.98
C LEU A 491 12.76 -13.22 37.99
N LEU A 492 13.00 -14.19 38.88
CA LEU A 492 14.25 -14.97 38.90
C LEU A 492 14.52 -15.67 37.57
N ASN A 493 13.50 -16.30 36.98
CA ASN A 493 13.65 -16.96 35.67
C ASN A 493 13.76 -15.95 34.51
N LEU A 494 13.30 -14.71 34.69
CA LEU A 494 13.50 -13.63 33.73
C LEU A 494 14.94 -13.15 33.77
N GLU A 495 15.51 -12.89 34.95
CA GLU A 495 16.90 -12.47 35.14
C GLU A 495 17.89 -13.43 34.48
N GLU A 496 17.74 -14.74 34.72
CA GLU A 496 18.55 -15.79 34.07
C GLU A 496 18.50 -15.73 32.52
N ARG A 497 17.44 -15.18 31.94
CA ARG A 497 17.21 -15.13 30.48
C ARG A 497 17.59 -13.81 29.84
N VAL A 498 17.64 -12.73 30.63
CA VAL A 498 18.00 -11.40 30.16
C VAL A 498 19.46 -11.03 30.48
N GLU A 499 20.17 -11.93 31.17
CA GLU A 499 21.60 -11.81 31.41
C GLU A 499 22.37 -11.46 30.13
N GLY A 500 23.15 -10.37 30.19
CA GLY A 500 23.94 -9.86 29.08
C GLY A 500 23.17 -9.05 28.02
N ILE A 501 21.84 -8.90 28.10
CA ILE A 501 21.09 -8.04 27.16
C ILE A 501 21.46 -6.57 27.35
N GLU A 502 21.57 -6.11 28.60
CA GLU A 502 21.85 -4.71 28.94
C GLU A 502 23.31 -4.31 28.64
N GLU A 503 24.19 -5.28 28.41
CA GLU A 503 25.58 -5.07 27.99
C GLU A 503 25.76 -5.21 26.46
N ASN A 504 24.78 -5.78 25.78
CA ASN A 504 24.88 -6.08 24.37
C ASN A 504 24.72 -4.81 23.51
N ALA A 505 25.73 -4.57 22.68
CA ALA A 505 25.85 -3.36 21.90
C ALA A 505 24.71 -3.09 20.90
N ASP A 506 23.95 -4.11 20.49
CA ASP A 506 22.83 -3.93 19.55
C ASP A 506 21.56 -3.45 20.29
N TYR A 507 21.32 -3.95 21.51
CA TYR A 507 20.21 -3.50 22.36
C TYR A 507 20.45 -2.09 22.92
N VAL A 508 21.65 -1.84 23.45
CA VAL A 508 22.02 -0.55 24.07
C VAL A 508 21.95 0.58 23.05
N VAL A 509 22.59 0.40 21.90
CA VAL A 509 22.64 1.42 20.85
C VAL A 509 21.25 1.69 20.27
N ALA A 510 20.45 0.65 20.03
CA ALA A 510 19.08 0.83 19.56
C ALA A 510 18.21 1.59 20.57
N THR A 511 18.36 1.31 21.87
CA THR A 511 17.61 1.98 22.94
C THR A 511 18.00 3.46 23.04
N LEU A 512 19.30 3.76 23.00
CA LEU A 512 19.81 5.14 23.05
C LEU A 512 19.38 6.00 21.85
N LEU A 513 19.31 5.39 20.66
CA LEU A 513 18.90 6.07 19.42
C LEU A 513 17.39 6.29 19.33
N ASP A 514 16.59 5.60 20.14
CA ASP A 514 15.14 5.79 20.17
C ASP A 514 14.79 7.06 20.97
N PRO A 515 14.20 8.10 20.34
CA PRO A 515 13.90 9.36 21.01
C PRO A 515 12.95 9.22 22.21
N LYS A 516 12.18 8.12 22.28
CA LYS A 516 11.24 7.84 23.37
C LYS A 516 11.92 7.40 24.66
N PHE A 517 13.09 6.76 24.57
CA PHE A 517 13.73 6.09 25.70
C PHE A 517 15.07 6.73 26.06
N LYS A 518 15.94 6.97 25.06
CA LYS A 518 17.29 7.52 25.26
C LYS A 518 18.02 6.74 26.38
N ALA A 519 18.49 7.42 27.42
CA ALA A 519 19.19 6.83 28.55
C ALA A 519 18.30 6.61 29.78
N ASP A 520 17.00 6.99 29.73
CA ASP A 520 16.14 7.08 30.91
C ASP A 520 15.82 5.70 31.53
N PHE A 521 15.95 4.64 30.75
CA PHE A 521 15.68 3.25 31.14
C PHE A 521 16.94 2.39 31.28
N ILE A 522 18.12 3.02 31.22
CA ILE A 522 19.42 2.37 31.47
C ILE A 522 19.87 2.79 32.87
N GLU A 523 20.30 1.84 33.69
CA GLU A 523 20.75 2.14 35.05
C GLU A 523 21.99 3.05 35.04
N GLU A 524 22.08 3.98 36.00
CA GLU A 524 23.13 5.02 36.06
C GLU A 524 24.56 4.49 35.90
N PRO A 525 24.97 3.34 36.50
CA PRO A 525 26.33 2.81 36.31
C PRO A 525 26.66 2.48 34.85
N GLN A 526 25.65 2.14 34.04
CA GLN A 526 25.80 1.69 32.66
C GLN A 526 25.60 2.84 31.65
N GLN A 527 25.00 3.97 32.05
CA GLN A 527 24.70 5.06 31.13
C GLN A 527 25.95 5.67 30.48
N VAL A 528 27.03 5.85 31.27
CA VAL A 528 28.30 6.41 30.77
C VAL A 528 28.93 5.48 29.74
N ALA A 529 29.04 4.19 30.07
CA ALA A 529 29.57 3.16 29.17
C ALA A 529 28.73 3.05 27.88
N SER A 530 27.41 3.12 28.01
CA SER A 530 26.47 3.06 26.88
C SER A 530 26.63 4.23 25.91
N ARG A 531 26.82 5.45 26.43
CA ARG A 531 27.07 6.64 25.60
C ARG A 531 28.40 6.57 24.88
N GLU A 532 29.45 6.09 25.55
CA GLU A 532 30.77 5.93 24.94
C GLU A 532 30.77 4.86 23.84
N LEU A 533 30.03 3.78 24.05
CA LEU A 533 29.81 2.74 23.04
C LEU A 533 29.13 3.29 21.78
N LEU A 534 28.09 4.12 21.95
CA LEU A 534 27.41 4.79 20.84
C LEU A 534 28.37 5.71 20.07
N LYS A 535 29.16 6.51 20.78
CA LYS A 535 30.16 7.42 20.19
C LYS A 535 31.20 6.64 19.39
N THR A 536 31.75 5.57 19.97
CA THR A 536 32.72 4.69 19.30
C THR A 536 32.14 4.07 18.02
N LYS A 537 30.88 3.60 18.04
CA LYS A 537 30.22 3.08 16.83
C LYS A 537 30.02 4.18 15.78
N ALA A 538 29.62 5.38 16.19
CA ALA A 538 29.42 6.51 15.29
C ALA A 538 30.74 6.94 14.61
N GLU A 539 31.84 7.01 15.36
CA GLU A 539 33.17 7.32 14.84
C GLU A 539 33.65 6.28 13.82
N LYS A 540 33.44 4.98 14.10
CA LYS A 540 33.74 3.90 13.14
C LYS A 540 32.93 4.02 11.85
N MET A 541 31.63 4.29 11.95
CA MET A 541 30.78 4.50 10.77
C MET A 541 31.21 5.73 9.98
N LEU A 542 31.54 6.83 10.66
CA LEU A 542 32.05 8.04 10.02
C LEU A 542 33.35 7.78 9.28
N ALA A 543 34.28 7.00 9.86
CA ALA A 543 35.52 6.62 9.19
C ALA A 543 35.28 5.81 7.91
N VAL A 544 34.34 4.86 7.93
CA VAL A 544 33.94 4.08 6.73
C VAL A 544 33.35 4.99 5.66
N VAL A 545 32.40 5.86 6.04
CA VAL A 545 31.77 6.80 5.10
C VAL A 545 32.81 7.73 4.49
N LEU A 546 33.72 8.28 5.29
CA LEU A 546 34.81 9.15 4.79
C LEU A 546 35.74 8.39 3.84
N ALA A 547 36.13 7.15 4.17
CA ALA A 547 36.97 6.33 3.31
C ALA A 547 36.29 6.04 1.96
N GLU A 548 34.99 5.74 1.96
CA GLU A 548 34.21 5.58 0.73
C GLU A 548 34.09 6.90 -0.04
N THR A 549 33.78 8.01 0.62
CA THR A 549 33.62 9.33 -0.03
C THR A 549 34.91 9.79 -0.70
N THR A 550 36.07 9.43 -0.14
CA THR A 550 37.39 9.73 -0.73
C THR A 550 37.71 8.83 -1.92
N ARG A 551 37.05 7.67 -2.05
CA ARG A 551 37.17 6.75 -3.18
C ARG A 551 36.32 7.19 -4.40
N TRP A 552 35.32 8.04 -4.17
CA TRP A 552 34.42 8.61 -5.18
C TRP A 552 34.82 10.02 -5.64
N ARG A 553 35.77 10.67 -4.95
CA ARG A 553 36.46 11.89 -5.39
C ARG A 553 37.74 11.51 -6.10
#